data_AF-A0A3D2XXF0-F1
#
_entry.id   AF-A0A3D2XXF0-F1
#
_cell.length_a   1.000
_cell.length_b   1.000
_cell.length_c   1.000
_cell.angle_alpha   90.00
_cell.angle_beta   90.00
_cell.angle_gamma   90.00
#
_symmetry.space_group_name_H-M   'P 1'
#
loop_
_entity.id
_entity.type
_entity.pdbx_description
1 polymer ?
#
loop_
_entity_poly.entity_id
_entity_poly.type
_entity_poly.pdbx_seq_one_letter_code
_entity_poly.pdbx_strand_id
1 'polypeptide(L)' 'ATIIHQQMGGLRSAMGLTGCATINELNTKPQFVRVTSAGMGESHVHDVSITKEAPNYRLG' A
#
# COMPACT_ATOMS: atom_id res chain seq x y z
N ALA A 1 6.47 -15.09 -11.76
CA ALA A 1 6.77 -15.08 -10.31
C ALA A 1 6.70 -13.68 -9.67
N THR A 2 6.86 -12.58 -10.44
CA THR A 2 7.07 -11.22 -9.91
C THR A 2 5.81 -10.55 -9.33
N ILE A 3 4.62 -10.71 -9.92
CA ILE A 3 3.39 -10.02 -9.48
C ILE A 3 2.92 -10.51 -8.11
N ILE A 4 2.76 -11.83 -7.93
CA ILE A 4 2.36 -12.40 -6.64
C ILE A 4 3.37 -12.00 -5.55
N HIS A 5 4.66 -12.00 -5.86
CA HIS A 5 5.69 -11.58 -4.91
C HIS A 5 5.51 -10.12 -4.46
N GLN A 6 5.29 -9.18 -5.40
CA GLN A 6 5.07 -7.76 -5.07
C GLN A 6 3.78 -7.55 -4.29
N GLN A 7 2.68 -8.21 -4.68
CA GLN A 7 1.39 -8.07 -4.00
C GLN A 7 1.44 -8.66 -2.59
N MET A 8 2.04 -9.84 -2.41
CA MET A 8 2.22 -10.44 -1.09
C MET A 8 3.21 -9.63 -0.23
N GLY A 9 4.22 -9.01 -0.83
CA GLY A 9 5.13 -8.08 -0.15
C GLY A 9 4.40 -6.86 0.41
N GLY A 10 3.55 -6.22 -0.40
CA GLY A 10 2.71 -5.10 0.02
C GLY A 10 1.78 -5.47 1.18
N LEU A 11 1.09 -6.62 1.07
CA LEU A 11 0.22 -7.12 2.14
C LEU A 11 0.98 -7.34 3.46
N ARG A 12 2.15 -7.99 3.42
CA ARG A 12 2.96 -8.21 4.63
C ARG A 12 3.49 -6.90 5.22
N SER A 13 3.85 -5.93 4.39
CA SER A 13 4.25 -4.59 4.86
C SER A 13 3.10 -3.90 5.58
N ALA A 14 1.88 -3.97 5.04
CA ALA A 14 0.68 -3.42 5.69
C ALA A 14 0.41 -4.10 7.03
N MET A 15 0.45 -5.43 7.08
CA MET A 15 0.31 -6.21 8.31
C MET A 15 1.35 -5.82 9.38
N GLY A 16 2.58 -5.53 8.99
CA GLY A 16 3.62 -5.03 9.91
C GLY A 16 3.30 -3.64 10.47
N LEU A 17 2.88 -2.71 9.60
CA LEU A 17 2.48 -1.35 10.00
C LEU A 17 1.26 -1.36 10.94
N THR A 18 0.32 -2.28 10.75
CA THR A 18 -0.88 -2.42 11.58
C THR A 18 -0.70 -3.39 12.76
N GLY A 19 0.49 -3.95 12.97
CA GLY A 19 0.77 -4.88 14.07
C GLY A 19 -0.08 -6.16 14.05
N CYS A 20 -0.46 -6.65 12.87
CA CYS A 20 -1.32 -7.82 12.69
C CYS A 20 -0.49 -9.05 12.29
N ALA A 21 -0.45 -10.08 13.12
CA ALA A 21 0.29 -11.31 12.85
C ALA A 21 -0.46 -12.24 11.89
N THR A 22 -1.79 -12.10 11.77
CA THR A 22 -2.62 -12.94 10.91
C THR A 22 -3.61 -12.13 10.08
N ILE A 23 -4.14 -12.73 9.01
CA ILE A 23 -5.19 -12.12 8.17
C ILE A 23 -6.46 -11.86 8.97
N ASN A 24 -6.81 -12.74 9.92
CA ASN A 24 -7.98 -12.53 10.76
C ASN A 24 -7.83 -11.27 11.62
N GLU A 25 -6.62 -11.03 12.16
CA GLU A 25 -6.33 -9.79 12.88
C GLU A 25 -6.42 -8.57 11.97
N LEU A 26 -5.85 -8.65 10.76
CA LEU A 26 -5.91 -7.56 9.78
C LEU A 26 -7.36 -7.22 9.38
N ASN A 27 -8.26 -8.21 9.35
CA ASN A 27 -9.67 -8.00 9.02
C ASN A 27 -10.50 -7.39 10.18
N THR A 28 -10.00 -7.42 11.43
CA THR A 28 -10.83 -7.11 12.61
C THR A 28 -10.27 -6.03 13.53
N LYS A 29 -8.95 -5.82 13.56
CA LYS A 29 -8.28 -4.88 14.48
C LYS A 29 -7.97 -3.50 13.88
N PRO A 30 -7.44 -3.38 12.64
CA PRO A 30 -7.05 -2.09 12.07
C PRO A 30 -8.23 -1.13 11.96
N GLN A 31 -7.91 0.15 12.00
CA GLN A 31 -8.89 1.22 11.89
C GLN A 31 -8.69 1.95 10.57
N PHE A 32 -9.79 2.19 9.87
CA PHE A 32 -9.79 3.05 8.69
C PHE A 32 -10.06 4.49 9.11
N VAL A 33 -9.45 5.41 8.38
CA VAL A 33 -9.74 6.83 8.48
C VAL A 33 -10.29 7.33 7.15
N ARG A 34 -11.19 8.31 7.21
CA ARG A 34 -11.68 8.98 6.01
C ARG A 34 -10.68 10.03 5.58
N VAL A 35 -10.21 9.94 4.34
CA VAL A 35 -9.32 10.92 3.73
C VAL A 35 -10.06 11.80 2.73
N THR A 36 -9.49 12.97 2.43
CA THR A 36 -9.98 13.90 1.41
C THR A 36 -9.33 13.60 0.06
N SER A 37 -9.82 14.20 -1.02
CA SER A 37 -9.17 14.11 -2.33
C SER A 37 -7.75 14.67 -2.32
N ALA A 38 -7.49 15.71 -1.51
CA ALA A 38 -6.14 16.24 -1.32
C ALA A 38 -5.22 15.22 -0.63
N GLY A 39 -5.71 14.55 0.41
CA GLY A 39 -4.95 13.47 1.08
C GLY A 39 -4.68 12.28 0.17
N MET A 40 -5.57 12.01 -0.80
CA MET A 40 -5.31 11.01 -1.83
C MET A 40 -4.19 11.46 -2.77
N GLY A 41 -4.19 12.73 -3.21
CA GLY A 41 -3.10 13.29 -4.00
C GLY A 41 -1.74 13.22 -3.29
N GLU A 42 -1.73 13.51 -1.99
CA GLU A 42 -0.53 13.37 -1.13
C GLU A 42 -0.06 11.91 -1.00
N SER A 43 -0.98 10.95 -0.95
CA SER A 43 -0.62 9.54 -0.81
C SER A 43 0.06 8.95 -2.04
N HIS A 44 -0.19 9.52 -3.23
CA HIS A 44 0.47 9.14 -4.47
C HIS A 44 1.81 9.86 -4.64
N VAL A 45 2.65 9.40 -5.57
CA VAL A 45 3.86 10.15 -5.95
C VAL A 45 3.42 11.51 -6.49
N HIS A 46 3.91 12.59 -5.89
CA HIS A 46 3.62 13.97 -6.26
C HIS A 46 4.91 14.80 -6.27
N ASP A 47 4.91 15.88 -7.05
CA ASP A 47 6.00 16.87 -7.19
C ASP A 47 7.36 16.33 -7.66
N VAL A 48 7.39 15.14 -8.28
CA VAL A 48 8.58 14.54 -8.87
C VAL A 48 8.28 13.83 -10.20
N SER A 49 9.30 13.73 -11.07
CA SER A 49 9.22 12.95 -12.30
C SER A 49 9.72 11.51 -12.07
N ILE A 50 8.88 10.52 -12.38
CA ILE A 50 9.25 9.11 -12.30
C ILE A 50 10.14 8.76 -13.50
N THR A 51 11.43 8.51 -13.26
CA THR A 51 12.40 8.19 -14.32
C THR A 51 12.53 6.70 -14.61
N LYS A 52 12.01 5.85 -13.71
CA LYS A 52 12.01 4.39 -13.84
C LYS A 52 10.75 3.82 -13.18
N GLU A 53 10.10 2.91 -13.88
CA GLU A 53 8.91 2.24 -13.35
C GLU A 53 9.26 1.28 -12.20
N ALA A 54 8.55 1.41 -11.09
CA ALA A 54 8.69 0.51 -9.95
C ALA A 54 7.85 -0.77 -10.17
N PRO A 55 8.34 -1.95 -9.79
CA PRO A 55 7.67 -3.22 -10.07
C PRO A 55 6.31 -3.39 -9.37
N ASN A 56 6.01 -2.56 -8.38
CA ASN A 56 4.79 -2.55 -7.55
C ASN A 56 3.98 -1.24 -7.68
N TYR A 57 4.36 -0.32 -8.56
CA TYR A 57 3.66 0.96 -8.77
C TYR A 57 3.40 1.18 -10.26
N ARG A 58 2.44 0.40 -10.79
CA ARG A 58 2.00 0.51 -12.19
C ARG A 58 0.85 1.49 -12.26
N LEU A 59 1.03 2.58 -13.00
CA LEU A 59 -0.06 3.49 -13.34
C LEU A 59 -0.92 2.80 -14.41
N GLY A 60 -2.17 2.55 -14.08
CA GLY A 60 -3.16 1.99 -15.00
C GLY A 60 -3.70 3.03 -15.97
#